data_AF-A0A6C0EKB5-F1
#
_entry.id   AF-A0A6C0EKB5-F1
#
_cell.length_a   1.000
_cell.length_b   1.000
_cell.length_c   1.000
_cell.angle_alpha   90.00
_cell.angle_beta   90.00
_cell.angle_gamma   90.00
#
_symmetry.space_group_name_H-M   'P 1'
#
loop_
_entity.id
_entity.type
_entity.pdbx_description
1 polymer ?
#
loop_
_entity_poly.entity_id
_entity_poly.type
_entity_poly.pdbx_seq_one_letter_code
_entity_poly.pdbx_strand_id
1 'polypeptide(L)'
;MNMCEHCGGVFQNTKSLKRHQTNCTIVREFSFICDKCRFVTRDLEVINSHIPSCPGPDLQSQIESLRQQLCAEKEKISALEQIVKESPPPSKPKVKVKKSPSNKKIYRSVRNRVELSEEKPEQIEEKIRVAEGNINALAQNFDVSVKGTTDEIEKQFAILLQSRTYKKSLFAIKECRGKLLGKLNLPAYIKMIERHISRLENTFTKKKHEKKKMLSNISQALSPLDQRLVFYGNYYDTTLEADHIQQLKLSLKVNMSYSCPKRYVPFNHTDLYDKLYNYSMAICPIKETLARALVNPFGFSNVVYLDLGKSTETDPYSFYSLEKIESDGRRCWKMECRLDDFSRNLATHMKTYCVELFRKIYSDVFHDNYYREDYHNKAPICHQDCEQLLMNILLLSKTKTFCELLQGLIIKNCTMHPTELDKFNLTGDDKLHKRQFAQEKDSEDDMTTTIKRLFDELSDDDAKQIWEGCE
;
A
#
# COMPACT_ATOMS: atom_id res chain seq x y z
N MET A 1 26.82 -12.51 41.70
CA MET A 1 26.77 -11.11 41.22
C MET A 1 25.33 -10.78 40.87
N ASN A 2 24.83 -9.61 41.26
CA ASN A 2 23.47 -9.19 40.95
C ASN A 2 23.50 -8.31 39.71
N MET A 3 22.84 -8.70 38.63
CA MET A 3 22.86 -7.97 37.36
C MET A 3 21.48 -7.35 37.09
N CYS A 4 21.45 -6.12 36.60
CA CYS A 4 20.23 -5.48 36.13
C CYS A 4 19.84 -6.05 34.77
N GLU A 5 18.66 -6.68 34.71
CA GLU A 5 18.15 -7.31 33.48
C GLU A 5 17.88 -6.32 32.35
N HIS A 6 17.73 -5.03 32.65
CA HIS A 6 17.44 -4.01 31.65
C HIS A 6 18.67 -3.36 31.03
N CYS A 7 19.76 -3.20 31.79
CA CYS A 7 20.96 -2.48 31.32
C CYS A 7 22.26 -3.30 31.39
N GLY A 8 22.20 -4.53 31.90
CA GLY A 8 23.38 -5.37 32.11
C GLY A 8 24.32 -4.89 33.22
N GLY A 9 23.96 -3.84 33.96
CA GLY A 9 24.79 -3.30 35.05
C GLY A 9 24.96 -4.30 36.21
N VAL A 10 26.19 -4.46 36.70
CA VAL A 10 26.52 -5.43 37.76
C VAL A 10 26.68 -4.73 39.11
N PHE A 11 26.07 -5.27 40.15
CA PHE A 11 26.02 -4.70 41.50
C PHE A 11 26.52 -5.67 42.56
N GLN A 12 27.24 -5.13 43.55
CA GLN A 12 27.85 -5.90 44.64
C GLN A 12 26.83 -6.50 45.60
N ASN A 13 25.65 -5.89 45.75
CA ASN A 13 24.59 -6.38 46.63
C ASN A 13 23.19 -6.06 46.07
N THR A 14 22.18 -6.77 46.57
CA THR A 14 20.77 -6.65 46.17
C THR A 14 20.15 -5.30 46.50
N LYS A 15 20.62 -4.61 47.55
CA LYS A 15 20.13 -3.26 47.91
C LYS A 15 20.53 -2.22 46.87
N SER A 16 21.76 -2.29 46.37
CA SER A 16 22.26 -1.44 45.29
C SER A 16 21.56 -1.75 43.96
N LEU A 17 21.32 -3.04 43.65
CA LEU A 17 20.54 -3.42 42.46
C LEU A 17 19.12 -2.84 42.51
N LYS A 18 18.40 -2.99 43.62
CA LYS A 18 17.03 -2.44 43.76
C LYS A 18 16.99 -0.92 43.60
N ARG A 19 17.95 -0.19 44.21
CA ARG A 19 18.07 1.27 44.05
C ARG A 19 18.40 1.68 42.61
N HIS A 20 19.17 0.87 41.90
CA HIS A 20 19.47 1.09 40.49
C HIS A 20 18.24 0.81 39.62
N GLN A 21 17.50 -0.28 39.85
CA GLN A 21 16.32 -0.64 39.05
C GLN A 21 15.25 0.47 39.08
N THR A 22 15.06 1.15 40.22
CA THR A 22 14.15 2.29 40.32
C THR A 22 14.63 3.56 39.62
N ASN A 23 15.92 3.67 39.29
CA ASN A 23 16.54 4.83 38.63
C ASN A 23 17.26 4.47 37.32
N CYS A 24 16.96 3.30 36.75
CA CYS A 24 17.65 2.83 35.56
C CYS A 24 17.29 3.75 34.39
N THR A 25 18.30 4.37 33.77
CA THR A 25 18.11 5.35 32.69
C THR A 25 17.40 4.74 31.49
N ILE A 26 17.64 3.45 31.21
CA ILE A 26 16.94 2.70 30.16
C ILE A 26 15.44 2.62 30.47
N VAL A 27 15.07 2.28 31.70
CA VAL A 27 13.66 2.18 32.12
C VAL A 27 12.96 3.56 32.13
N ARG A 28 13.69 4.64 32.42
CA ARG A 28 13.16 6.01 32.41
C ARG A 28 12.76 6.54 31.04
N GLU A 29 13.25 5.95 29.95
CA GLU A 29 12.86 6.34 28.59
C GLU A 29 11.58 5.63 28.12
N PHE A 30 11.12 4.60 28.84
CA PHE A 30 9.87 3.92 28.52
C PHE A 30 8.68 4.56 29.24
N SER A 31 7.55 4.65 28.53
CA SER A 31 6.25 4.97 29.11
C SER A 31 5.42 3.70 29.17
N PHE A 32 4.93 3.37 30.36
CA PHE A 32 4.01 2.26 30.59
C PHE A 32 2.59 2.71 30.31
N ILE A 33 1.85 1.93 29.54
CA ILE A 33 0.45 2.19 29.20
C ILE A 33 -0.37 1.03 29.76
N CYS A 34 -1.39 1.33 30.57
CA CYS A 34 -2.34 0.33 31.02
C CYS A 34 -3.25 -0.08 29.86
N ASP A 35 -3.24 -1.36 29.48
CA ASP A 35 -4.09 -1.85 28.38
C ASP A 35 -5.59 -1.71 28.65
N LYS A 36 -5.98 -1.68 29.93
CA LYS A 36 -7.39 -1.61 30.35
C LYS A 36 -7.97 -0.20 30.19
N CYS A 37 -7.32 0.84 30.71
CA CYS A 37 -7.87 2.20 30.68
C CYS A 37 -7.00 3.24 29.97
N ARG A 38 -5.90 2.80 29.32
CA ARG A 38 -4.91 3.65 28.65
C ARG A 38 -4.21 4.66 29.57
N PHE A 39 -4.23 4.45 30.89
CA PHE A 39 -3.45 5.24 31.84
C PHE A 39 -1.95 5.13 31.52
N VAL A 40 -1.27 6.28 31.40
CA VAL A 40 0.15 6.36 31.04
C VAL A 40 0.96 6.84 32.23
N THR A 41 2.05 6.14 32.55
CA THR A 41 3.02 6.57 33.55
C THR A 41 4.44 6.18 33.14
N ARG A 42 5.45 6.90 33.63
CA ARG A 42 6.86 6.54 33.47
C ARG A 42 7.43 5.80 34.67
N ASP A 43 6.60 5.60 35.70
CA ASP A 43 6.98 4.96 36.94
C ASP A 43 6.40 3.54 37.00
N LEU A 44 7.29 2.56 37.10
CA LEU A 44 6.95 1.14 37.17
C LEU A 44 6.16 0.77 38.43
N GLU A 45 6.42 1.43 39.57
CA GLU A 45 5.65 1.19 40.80
C GLU A 45 4.21 1.71 40.66
N VAL A 46 4.05 2.86 40.00
CA VAL A 46 2.75 3.45 39.75
C VAL A 46 1.91 2.56 38.83
N ILE A 47 2.46 2.06 37.71
CA ILE A 47 1.68 1.15 36.83
C ILE A 47 1.33 -0.17 37.54
N ASN A 48 2.25 -0.71 38.36
CA ASN A 48 2.01 -1.93 39.12
C ASN A 48 0.93 -1.78 40.21
N SER A 49 0.81 -0.60 40.83
CA SER A 49 -0.29 -0.29 41.75
C SER A 49 -1.63 -0.03 41.05
N HIS A 50 -1.57 0.44 39.79
CA HIS A 50 -2.74 0.76 38.98
C HIS A 50 -3.42 -0.48 38.40
N ILE A 51 -2.66 -1.45 37.87
CA ILE A 51 -3.21 -2.65 37.20
C ILE A 51 -4.25 -3.42 38.06
N PRO A 52 -4.03 -3.66 39.37
CA PRO A 52 -4.98 -4.35 40.24
C PRO A 52 -6.24 -3.54 40.57
N SER A 53 -6.15 -2.20 40.53
CA SER A 53 -7.22 -1.27 40.89
C SER A 53 -7.87 -0.59 39.68
N CYS A 54 -7.45 -0.95 38.46
CA CYS A 54 -7.90 -0.35 37.23
C CYS A 54 -9.38 -0.67 36.98
N PRO A 55 -10.28 0.34 36.90
CA PRO A 55 -11.72 0.11 36.72
C PRO A 55 -12.09 -0.47 35.34
N GLY A 56 -11.12 -0.72 34.45
CA GLY A 56 -11.39 -1.17 33.09
C GLY A 56 -12.08 -0.09 32.25
N PRO A 57 -12.23 -0.30 30.94
CA PRO A 57 -13.28 0.37 30.20
C PRO A 57 -14.60 -0.25 30.66
N ASP A 58 -15.61 0.56 30.98
CA ASP A 58 -16.97 0.09 31.28
C ASP A 58 -17.60 -0.47 29.99
N LEU A 59 -17.14 -1.67 29.63
CA LEU A 59 -17.57 -2.44 28.46
C LEU A 59 -19.07 -2.71 28.54
N GLN A 60 -19.63 -2.82 29.74
CA GLN A 60 -21.07 -3.02 29.95
C GLN A 60 -21.86 -1.80 29.48
N SER A 61 -21.44 -0.59 29.86
CA SER A 61 -22.06 0.66 29.40
C SER A 61 -21.88 0.90 27.90
N GLN A 62 -20.71 0.55 27.34
CA GLN A 62 -20.48 0.62 25.89
C GLN A 62 -21.37 -0.36 25.11
N ILE A 63 -21.52 -1.60 25.61
CA ILE A 63 -22.41 -2.61 25.02
C ILE A 63 -23.87 -2.13 25.08
N GLU A 64 -24.29 -1.54 26.19
CA GLU A 64 -25.67 -1.04 26.34
C GLU A 64 -25.95 0.17 25.44
N SER A 65 -24.99 1.07 25.30
CA SER A 65 -25.07 2.20 24.35
C SER A 65 -25.19 1.71 22.90
N LEU A 66 -24.40 0.71 22.51
CA LEU A 66 -24.47 0.11 21.16
C LEU A 66 -25.80 -0.61 20.92
N ARG A 67 -26.37 -1.28 21.93
CA ARG A 67 -27.68 -1.92 21.84
C ARG A 67 -28.80 -0.90 21.63
N GLN A 68 -28.75 0.24 22.32
CA GLN A 68 -29.72 1.32 22.14
C GLN A 68 -29.64 1.93 20.73
N GLN A 69 -28.42 2.16 20.21
CA GLN A 69 -28.23 2.64 18.83
C GLN A 69 -28.80 1.65 17.80
N LEU A 70 -28.55 0.35 17.99
CA LEU A 70 -29.03 -0.69 17.08
C LEU A 70 -30.56 -0.84 17.11
N CYS A 71 -31.19 -0.59 18.27
CA CYS A 71 -32.65 -0.54 18.38
C CYS A 71 -33.25 0.64 17.59
N ALA A 72 -32.66 1.83 17.73
CA ALA A 72 -33.12 3.03 17.03
C ALA A 72 -32.99 2.91 15.49
N GLU A 73 -31.92 2.29 14.99
CA GLU A 73 -31.76 2.08 13.54
C GLU A 73 -32.77 1.06 12.98
N LYS A 74 -33.12 0.02 13.74
CA LYS A 74 -34.17 -0.94 13.33
C LYS A 74 -35.54 -0.28 13.18
N GLU A 75 -35.88 0.65 14.06
CA GLU A 75 -37.13 1.42 13.96
C GLU A 75 -37.14 2.31 12.70
N LYS A 76 -36.02 2.96 12.37
CA LYS A 76 -35.90 3.76 11.14
C LYS A 76 -36.08 2.92 9.88
N ILE A 77 -35.49 1.72 9.83
CA ILE A 77 -35.65 0.81 8.67
C ILE A 77 -37.11 0.38 8.51
N SER A 78 -37.77 0.01 9.61
CA SER A 78 -39.19 -0.35 9.59
C SER A 78 -40.09 0.78 9.07
N ALA A 79 -39.80 2.04 9.47
CA ALA A 79 -40.51 3.21 8.97
C ALA A 79 -40.30 3.43 7.46
N LEU A 80 -39.08 3.24 6.95
CA LEU A 80 -38.78 3.35 5.51
C LEU A 80 -39.49 2.27 4.68
N GLU A 81 -39.59 1.04 5.20
CA GLU A 81 -40.31 -0.05 4.53
C GLU A 81 -41.81 0.22 4.40
N GLN A 82 -42.43 0.89 5.39
CA GLN A 82 -43.82 1.33 5.30
C GLN A 82 -44.01 2.39 4.21
N ILE A 83 -43.11 3.38 4.13
CA ILE A 83 -43.15 4.42 3.09
C ILE A 83 -43.04 3.82 1.67
N VAL A 84 -42.20 2.79 1.50
CA VAL A 84 -42.06 2.09 0.21
C VAL A 84 -43.32 1.30 -0.15
N LYS A 85 -44.00 0.68 0.83
CA LYS A 85 -45.24 -0.07 0.59
C LYS A 85 -46.43 0.82 0.24
N GLU A 86 -46.46 2.07 0.71
CA GLU A 86 -47.53 3.04 0.44
C GLU A 86 -47.34 3.81 -0.87
N SER A 87 -46.17 3.69 -1.51
CA SER A 87 -45.86 4.37 -2.77
C SER A 87 -46.56 3.68 -3.96
N PRO A 88 -47.40 4.37 -4.73
CA PRO A 88 -48.09 3.76 -5.88
C PRO A 88 -47.08 3.37 -6.97
N PRO A 89 -47.28 2.22 -7.65
CA PRO A 89 -46.35 1.75 -8.66
C PRO A 89 -46.29 2.72 -9.85
N PRO A 90 -45.09 3.04 -10.37
CA PRO A 90 -44.94 3.95 -11.49
C PRO A 90 -45.59 3.37 -12.76
N SER A 91 -46.47 4.16 -13.37
CA SER A 91 -47.19 3.79 -14.59
C SER A 91 -46.24 3.81 -15.80
N LYS A 92 -46.11 2.66 -16.47
CA LYS A 92 -45.25 2.51 -17.65
C LYS A 92 -45.92 3.08 -18.91
N PRO A 93 -45.26 3.96 -19.68
CA PRO A 93 -45.75 4.37 -21.00
C PRO A 93 -45.52 3.26 -22.04
N LYS A 94 -46.59 2.91 -22.77
CA LYS A 94 -46.56 1.96 -23.90
C LYS A 94 -46.18 2.69 -25.19
N VAL A 95 -44.94 2.54 -25.65
CA VAL A 95 -44.51 2.98 -26.98
C VAL A 95 -44.54 1.80 -27.95
N LYS A 96 -45.37 1.88 -29.00
CA LYS A 96 -45.43 0.92 -30.12
C LYS A 96 -44.48 1.39 -31.23
N VAL A 97 -43.41 0.64 -31.50
CA VAL A 97 -42.54 0.86 -32.67
C VAL A 97 -42.80 -0.24 -33.71
N LYS A 98 -43.12 0.17 -34.95
CA LYS A 98 -43.27 -0.68 -36.13
C LYS A 98 -41.91 -1.15 -36.64
N LYS A 99 -41.76 -2.44 -36.93
CA LYS A 99 -40.57 -3.04 -37.55
C LYS A 99 -40.76 -3.19 -39.06
N SER A 100 -39.74 -2.83 -39.83
CA SER A 100 -39.52 -3.26 -41.22
C SER A 100 -38.60 -4.49 -41.24
N PRO A 101 -38.74 -5.41 -42.22
CA PRO A 101 -37.93 -6.62 -42.27
C PRO A 101 -36.64 -6.36 -43.06
N SER A 102 -35.49 -6.61 -42.44
CA SER A 102 -34.25 -6.84 -43.19
C SER A 102 -33.58 -8.11 -42.67
N ASN A 103 -33.33 -9.04 -43.59
CA ASN A 103 -32.68 -10.31 -43.34
C ASN A 103 -31.25 -10.08 -42.83
N LYS A 104 -31.03 -10.27 -41.53
CA LYS A 104 -29.70 -10.44 -40.94
C LYS A 104 -29.70 -11.69 -40.07
N LYS A 105 -28.64 -12.49 -40.25
CA LYS A 105 -28.36 -13.74 -39.53
C LYS A 105 -28.67 -13.57 -38.04
N ILE A 106 -29.57 -14.41 -37.52
CA ILE A 106 -30.07 -14.36 -36.14
C ILE A 106 -28.95 -14.84 -35.20
N TYR A 107 -28.13 -13.91 -34.72
CA TYR A 107 -27.49 -14.09 -33.42
C TYR A 107 -28.59 -13.86 -32.38
N ARG A 108 -28.86 -14.87 -31.53
CA ARG A 108 -29.79 -14.71 -30.40
C ARG A 108 -29.29 -13.54 -29.54
N SER A 109 -30.11 -12.49 -29.42
CA SER A 109 -29.82 -11.41 -28.46
C SER A 109 -29.81 -12.02 -27.06
N VAL A 110 -28.63 -12.08 -26.44
CA VAL A 110 -28.49 -12.46 -25.04
C VAL A 110 -29.32 -11.46 -24.23
N ARG A 111 -30.34 -11.92 -23.50
CA ARG A 111 -31.09 -11.07 -22.57
C ARG A 111 -30.09 -10.57 -21.52
N ASN A 112 -29.95 -9.25 -21.37
CA ASN A 112 -29.26 -8.66 -20.23
C ASN A 112 -29.92 -9.20 -18.96
N ARG A 113 -29.19 -10.06 -18.23
CA ARG A 113 -29.60 -10.59 -16.92
C ARG A 113 -29.25 -9.64 -15.78
N VAL A 114 -28.69 -8.49 -16.11
CA VAL A 114 -28.19 -7.50 -15.16
C VAL A 114 -29.25 -6.42 -15.04
N GLU A 115 -29.70 -6.15 -13.82
CA GLU A 115 -30.55 -5.00 -13.53
C GLU A 115 -29.68 -3.74 -13.65
N LEU A 116 -30.08 -2.84 -14.55
CA LEU A 116 -29.39 -1.58 -14.79
C LEU A 116 -30.11 -0.49 -14.00
N SER A 117 -29.32 0.34 -13.32
CA SER A 117 -29.81 1.52 -12.62
C SER A 117 -29.59 2.78 -13.44
N GLU A 118 -30.40 3.80 -13.20
CA GLU A 118 -30.12 5.14 -13.71
C GLU A 118 -28.97 5.76 -12.91
N GLU A 119 -28.00 6.33 -13.62
CA GLU A 119 -26.88 7.01 -12.99
C GLU A 119 -27.29 8.43 -12.59
N LYS A 120 -27.30 8.72 -11.28
CA LYS A 120 -27.68 10.04 -10.76
C LYS A 120 -26.44 10.92 -10.55
N PRO A 121 -26.29 12.04 -11.28
CA PRO A 121 -25.12 12.92 -11.15
C PRO A 121 -24.86 13.40 -9.72
N GLU A 122 -25.92 13.68 -8.96
CA GLU A 122 -25.81 14.20 -7.59
C GLU A 122 -25.17 13.18 -6.64
N GLN A 123 -25.43 11.88 -6.85
CA GLN A 123 -24.81 10.82 -6.04
C GLN A 123 -23.31 10.66 -6.37
N ILE A 124 -22.93 10.92 -7.62
CA ILE A 124 -21.53 10.88 -8.04
C ILE A 124 -20.77 12.06 -7.45
N GLU A 125 -21.32 13.27 -7.55
CA GLU A 125 -20.72 14.48 -6.98
C GLU A 125 -20.55 14.35 -5.47
N GLU A 126 -21.54 13.82 -4.76
CA GLU A 126 -21.44 13.58 -3.32
C GLU A 126 -20.33 12.59 -2.96
N LYS A 127 -20.21 11.47 -3.70
CA LYS A 127 -19.12 10.50 -3.50
C LYS A 127 -17.75 11.15 -3.70
N ILE A 128 -17.60 11.96 -4.76
CA ILE A 128 -16.36 12.70 -5.01
C ILE A 128 -16.05 13.64 -3.85
N ARG A 129 -17.03 14.43 -3.41
CA ARG A 129 -16.87 15.40 -2.31
C ARG A 129 -16.43 14.73 -1.01
N VAL A 130 -17.07 13.62 -0.64
CA VAL A 130 -16.70 12.85 0.58
C VAL A 130 -15.28 12.30 0.47
N ALA A 131 -14.92 11.71 -0.67
CA ALA A 131 -13.58 11.19 -0.90
C ALA A 131 -12.52 12.30 -0.86
N GLU A 132 -12.78 13.46 -1.46
CA GLU A 132 -11.89 14.64 -1.39
C GLU A 132 -11.71 15.14 0.03
N GLY A 133 -12.78 15.21 0.83
CA GLY A 133 -12.71 15.56 2.24
C GLY A 133 -11.77 14.64 3.01
N ASN A 134 -11.89 13.32 2.79
CA ASN A 134 -11.03 12.32 3.41
C ASN A 134 -9.56 12.45 2.95
N ILE A 135 -9.33 12.66 1.65
CA ILE A 135 -7.98 12.83 1.10
C ILE A 135 -7.34 14.11 1.65
N ASN A 136 -8.09 15.21 1.71
CA ASN A 136 -7.61 16.48 2.24
C ASN A 136 -7.26 16.38 3.73
N ALA A 137 -8.06 15.67 4.53
CA ALA A 137 -7.76 15.38 5.93
C ALA A 137 -6.44 14.58 6.07
N LEU A 138 -6.20 13.60 5.19
CA LEU A 138 -4.92 12.89 5.16
C LEU A 138 -3.76 13.80 4.73
N ALA A 139 -3.98 14.69 3.77
CA ALA A 139 -2.97 15.61 3.23
C ALA A 139 -2.57 16.72 4.22
N GLN A 140 -3.39 17.00 5.25
CA GLN A 140 -3.05 17.91 6.34
C GLN A 140 -1.86 17.43 7.19
N ASN A 141 -1.55 16.13 7.15
CA ASN A 141 -0.31 15.61 7.77
C ASN A 141 0.97 16.16 7.11
N PHE A 142 0.87 16.78 5.93
CA PHE A 142 1.96 17.41 5.21
C PHE A 142 1.77 18.93 5.11
N ASP A 143 1.21 19.61 6.11
CA ASP A 143 0.81 21.04 6.04
C ASP A 143 1.99 22.01 5.79
N VAL A 144 2.43 22.06 4.53
CA VAL A 144 3.49 22.94 4.05
C VAL A 144 3.17 23.47 2.66
N SER A 145 3.57 24.73 2.44
CA SER A 145 3.60 25.32 1.10
C SER A 145 4.76 24.73 0.30
N VAL A 146 4.47 24.15 -0.86
CA VAL A 146 5.51 23.63 -1.78
C VAL A 146 6.51 24.73 -2.15
N LYS A 147 5.99 25.91 -2.52
CA LYS A 147 6.81 27.07 -2.88
C LYS A 147 7.65 27.54 -1.70
N GLY A 148 7.03 27.79 -0.54
CA GLY A 148 7.74 28.27 0.65
C GLY A 148 8.82 27.30 1.14
N THR A 149 8.54 25.99 1.07
CA THR A 149 9.52 24.96 1.44
C THR A 149 10.67 24.87 0.44
N THR A 150 10.38 25.01 -0.86
CA THR A 150 11.40 25.07 -1.91
C THR A 150 12.30 26.30 -1.76
N ASP A 151 11.71 27.47 -1.51
CA ASP A 151 12.44 28.72 -1.29
C ASP A 151 13.37 28.63 -0.06
N GLU A 152 12.91 27.97 1.01
CA GLU A 152 13.76 27.73 2.19
C GLU A 152 14.91 26.76 1.87
N ILE A 153 14.68 25.69 1.09
CA ILE A 153 15.76 24.80 0.62
C ILE A 153 16.80 25.60 -0.19
N GLU A 154 16.34 26.46 -1.10
CA GLU A 154 17.22 27.31 -1.92
C GLU A 154 18.08 28.25 -1.06
N LYS A 155 17.47 28.86 -0.05
CA LYS A 155 18.19 29.67 0.95
C LYS A 155 19.23 28.86 1.71
N GLN A 156 18.92 27.63 2.12
CA GLN A 156 19.88 26.75 2.79
C GLN A 156 21.05 26.37 1.88
N PHE A 157 20.82 26.16 0.57
CA PHE A 157 21.89 25.97 -0.40
C PHE A 157 22.79 27.21 -0.54
N ALA A 158 22.21 28.42 -0.53
CA ALA A 158 22.98 29.66 -0.57
C ALA A 158 23.88 29.82 0.67
N ILE A 159 23.35 29.54 1.87
CA ILE A 159 24.12 29.54 3.13
C ILE A 159 25.23 28.48 3.07
N LEU A 160 24.89 27.28 2.59
CA LEU A 160 25.84 26.17 2.47
C LEU A 160 27.01 26.55 1.57
N LEU A 161 26.80 27.28 0.47
CA LEU A 161 27.87 27.71 -0.42
C LEU A 161 28.87 28.66 0.27
N GLN A 162 28.38 29.59 1.07
CA GLN A 162 29.17 30.66 1.69
C GLN A 162 29.81 30.25 3.03
N SER A 163 29.13 29.39 3.81
CA SER A 163 29.53 29.09 5.19
C SER A 163 30.65 28.06 5.28
N ARG A 164 31.56 28.22 6.25
CA ARG A 164 32.52 27.17 6.64
C ARG A 164 31.84 26.03 7.42
N THR A 165 30.77 26.33 8.15
CA THR A 165 29.97 25.38 8.93
C THR A 165 28.64 25.12 8.24
N TYR A 166 28.42 23.88 7.77
CA TYR A 166 27.28 23.55 6.91
C TYR A 166 26.33 22.48 7.48
N LYS A 167 26.68 21.83 8.61
CA LYS A 167 25.87 20.75 9.20
C LYS A 167 24.40 21.15 9.46
N LYS A 168 24.19 22.36 9.97
CA LYS A 168 22.83 22.90 10.22
C LYS A 168 22.03 23.05 8.91
N SER A 169 22.66 23.53 7.84
CA SER A 169 22.00 23.67 6.54
C SER A 169 21.72 22.32 5.89
N LEU A 170 22.62 21.34 6.01
CA LEU A 170 22.36 19.97 5.53
C LEU A 170 21.14 19.36 6.22
N PHE A 171 21.06 19.49 7.54
CA PHE A 171 19.91 19.04 8.32
C PHE A 171 18.62 19.77 7.92
N ALA A 172 18.66 21.11 7.78
CA ALA A 172 17.51 21.88 7.34
C ALA A 172 17.03 21.49 5.93
N ILE A 173 17.95 21.23 4.99
CA ILE A 173 17.61 20.73 3.65
C ILE A 173 16.90 19.38 3.74
N LYS A 174 17.42 18.44 4.56
CA LYS A 174 16.81 17.13 4.79
C LYS A 174 15.38 17.27 5.33
N GLU A 175 15.19 18.05 6.39
CA GLU A 175 13.88 18.25 7.03
C GLU A 175 12.87 18.92 6.09
N CYS A 176 13.28 19.98 5.38
CA CYS A 176 12.42 20.63 4.40
C CYS A 176 12.05 19.69 3.26
N ARG A 177 12.99 18.85 2.80
CA ARG A 177 12.71 17.88 1.75
C ARG A 177 11.67 16.86 2.20
N GLY A 178 11.82 16.27 3.39
CA GLY A 178 10.86 15.29 3.90
C GLY A 178 9.41 15.79 3.91
N LYS A 179 9.22 17.08 4.21
CA LYS A 179 7.88 17.72 4.19
C LYS A 179 7.23 17.75 2.79
N LEU A 180 8.02 17.66 1.72
CA LEU A 180 7.53 17.65 0.34
C LEU A 180 7.10 16.26 -0.15
N LEU A 181 7.41 15.19 0.59
CA LEU A 181 7.13 13.81 0.16
C LEU A 181 5.65 13.57 -0.14
N GLY A 182 4.74 14.12 0.68
CA GLY A 182 3.28 14.03 0.46
C GLY A 182 2.68 15.14 -0.40
N LYS A 183 3.51 16.01 -1.00
CA LYS A 183 3.07 17.10 -1.89
C LYS A 183 3.56 16.94 -3.32
N LEU A 184 4.57 16.12 -3.54
CA LEU A 184 5.09 15.75 -4.84
C LEU A 184 4.78 14.28 -5.09
N ASN A 185 4.39 13.94 -6.31
CA ASN A 185 4.36 12.52 -6.69
C ASN A 185 5.76 11.91 -6.58
N LEU A 186 5.84 10.59 -6.40
CA LEU A 186 7.10 9.92 -6.10
C LEU A 186 8.19 10.17 -7.17
N PRO A 187 7.91 10.09 -8.50
CA PRO A 187 8.90 10.40 -9.52
C PRO A 187 9.45 11.84 -9.43
N ALA A 188 8.59 12.84 -9.18
CA ALA A 188 9.02 14.21 -9.01
C ALA A 188 9.86 14.41 -7.73
N TYR A 189 9.51 13.69 -6.65
CA TYR A 189 10.28 13.70 -5.40
C TYR A 189 11.68 13.10 -5.60
N ILE A 190 11.79 11.95 -6.26
CA ILE A 190 13.06 11.30 -6.61
C ILE A 190 13.94 12.24 -7.45
N LYS A 191 13.40 12.81 -8.53
CA LYS A 191 14.11 13.75 -9.39
C LYS A 191 14.60 14.99 -8.63
N MET A 192 13.83 15.46 -7.65
CA MET A 192 14.25 16.55 -6.77
C MET A 192 15.43 16.14 -5.88
N ILE A 193 15.42 14.93 -5.30
CA ILE A 193 16.55 14.40 -4.51
C ILE A 193 17.82 14.36 -5.37
N GLU A 194 17.76 13.77 -6.56
CA GLU A 194 18.91 13.65 -7.48
C GLU A 194 19.50 15.01 -7.85
N ARG A 195 18.64 16.00 -8.14
CA ARG A 195 19.07 17.39 -8.40
C ARG A 195 19.75 18.00 -7.18
N HIS A 196 19.22 17.76 -5.98
CA HIS A 196 19.82 18.26 -4.74
C HIS A 196 21.17 17.59 -4.44
N ILE A 197 21.30 16.28 -4.68
CA ILE A 197 22.56 15.54 -4.59
C ILE A 197 23.60 16.16 -5.53
N SER A 198 23.26 16.30 -6.82
CA SER A 198 24.13 16.89 -7.83
C SER A 198 24.61 18.30 -7.43
N ARG A 199 23.75 19.09 -6.80
CA ARG A 199 24.10 20.43 -6.31
C ARG A 199 25.03 20.39 -5.10
N LEU A 200 24.81 19.45 -4.17
CA LEU A 200 25.70 19.24 -3.03
C LEU A 200 27.09 18.79 -3.49
N GLU A 201 27.16 17.85 -4.44
CA GLU A 201 28.43 17.40 -5.05
C GLU A 201 29.21 18.56 -5.65
N ASN A 202 28.55 19.36 -6.48
CA ASN A 202 29.14 20.57 -7.07
C ASN A 202 29.63 21.55 -6.00
N THR A 203 28.87 21.71 -4.92
CA THR A 203 29.24 22.64 -3.85
C THR A 203 30.46 22.14 -3.07
N PHE A 204 30.49 20.85 -2.70
CA PHE A 204 31.62 20.27 -1.97
C PHE A 204 32.88 20.12 -2.82
N THR A 205 32.73 19.90 -4.12
CA THR A 205 33.84 19.93 -5.09
C THR A 205 34.48 21.32 -5.15
N LYS A 206 33.68 22.39 -5.25
CA LYS A 206 34.18 23.78 -5.20
C LYS A 206 34.91 24.11 -3.89
N LYS A 207 34.48 23.47 -2.79
CA LYS A 207 35.13 23.57 -1.48
C LYS A 207 36.34 22.64 -1.30
N LYS A 208 36.76 21.94 -2.36
CA LYS A 208 37.90 21.02 -2.37
C LYS A 208 37.79 19.92 -1.31
N HIS A 209 36.59 19.42 -1.05
CA HIS A 209 36.42 18.24 -0.20
C HIS A 209 36.84 16.99 -0.96
N GLU A 210 37.51 16.06 -0.27
CA GLU A 210 37.77 14.73 -0.79
C GLU A 210 36.46 13.94 -1.02
N LYS A 211 36.49 13.01 -1.98
CA LYS A 211 35.33 12.19 -2.36
C LYS A 211 34.66 11.50 -1.17
N LYS A 212 35.44 10.88 -0.27
CA LYS A 212 34.92 10.18 0.92
C LYS A 212 34.17 11.13 1.86
N LYS A 213 34.71 12.32 2.09
CA LYS A 213 34.08 13.36 2.93
C LYS A 213 32.82 13.93 2.28
N MET A 214 32.85 14.12 0.96
CA MET A 214 31.69 14.55 0.18
C MET A 214 30.54 13.55 0.28
N LEU A 215 30.81 12.26 0.06
CA LEU A 215 29.81 11.19 0.20
C LEU A 215 29.18 11.21 1.60
N SER A 216 29.99 11.23 2.66
CA SER A 216 29.52 11.27 4.04
C SER A 216 28.65 12.51 4.34
N ASN A 217 29.06 13.69 3.87
CA ASN A 217 28.28 14.92 4.05
C ASN A 217 26.95 14.90 3.29
N ILE A 218 26.92 14.33 2.08
CA ILE A 218 25.69 14.22 1.30
C ILE A 218 24.74 13.23 1.98
N SER A 219 25.22 12.08 2.42
CA SER A 219 24.40 11.11 3.18
C SER A 219 23.76 11.74 4.42
N GLN A 220 24.46 12.65 5.12
CA GLN A 220 23.88 13.41 6.26
C GLN A 220 22.75 14.38 5.86
N ALA A 221 22.70 14.81 4.59
CA ALA A 221 21.64 15.65 4.04
C ALA A 221 20.49 14.86 3.41
N LEU A 222 20.52 13.53 3.51
CA LEU A 222 19.48 12.62 3.05
C LEU A 222 18.86 11.92 4.26
N SER A 223 17.54 11.72 4.23
CA SER A 223 16.92 10.75 5.14
C SER A 223 17.29 9.31 4.73
N PRO A 224 17.19 8.31 5.62
CA PRO A 224 17.36 6.90 5.23
C PRO A 224 16.41 6.49 4.09
N LEU A 225 15.21 7.09 4.04
CA LEU A 225 14.26 6.90 2.95
C LEU A 225 14.77 7.53 1.64
N ASP A 226 15.25 8.78 1.67
CA ASP A 226 15.81 9.44 0.49
C ASP A 226 16.97 8.60 -0.08
N GLN A 227 17.85 8.09 0.78
CA GLN A 227 18.99 7.25 0.36
C GLN A 227 18.54 5.99 -0.37
N ARG A 228 17.50 5.30 0.12
CA ARG A 228 16.90 4.13 -0.55
C ARG A 228 16.25 4.46 -1.89
N LEU A 229 15.48 5.56 -1.93
CA LEU A 229 14.76 5.97 -3.14
C LEU A 229 15.68 6.30 -4.33
N VAL A 230 16.91 6.73 -4.07
CA VAL A 230 17.93 7.02 -5.10
C VAL A 230 19.15 6.11 -5.05
N PHE A 231 19.12 5.04 -4.25
CA PHE A 231 20.24 4.12 -4.04
C PHE A 231 21.59 4.82 -3.76
N TYR A 232 21.57 5.85 -2.91
CA TYR A 232 22.74 6.71 -2.71
C TYR A 232 23.61 6.27 -1.53
N GLY A 233 24.91 6.10 -1.81
CA GLY A 233 25.91 5.76 -0.79
C GLY A 233 25.61 4.39 -0.16
N ASN A 234 25.86 4.27 1.15
CA ASN A 234 25.62 3.03 1.89
C ASN A 234 24.19 3.01 2.44
N TYR A 235 23.19 3.20 1.58
CA TYR A 235 21.79 3.24 1.99
C TYR A 235 21.37 1.96 2.75
N TYR A 236 21.96 0.83 2.36
CA TYR A 236 21.80 -0.49 2.96
C TYR A 236 22.38 -0.63 4.38
N ASP A 237 23.20 0.32 4.84
CA ASP A 237 23.75 0.38 6.20
C ASP A 237 22.98 1.36 7.11
N THR A 238 21.88 1.94 6.62
CA THR A 238 21.10 2.94 7.37
C THR A 238 19.74 2.40 7.78
N THR A 239 19.45 2.40 9.07
CA THR A 239 18.14 1.95 9.60
C THR A 239 17.01 2.82 9.08
N LEU A 240 15.96 2.19 8.58
CA LEU A 240 14.73 2.88 8.19
C LEU A 240 13.71 2.79 9.32
N GLU A 241 13.59 3.89 10.08
CA GLU A 241 12.63 3.97 11.18
C GLU A 241 11.17 3.80 10.71
N ALA A 242 10.33 3.22 11.57
CA ALA A 242 8.92 2.98 11.30
C ALA A 242 8.15 4.25 10.87
N ASP A 243 8.49 5.41 11.45
CA ASP A 243 7.89 6.69 11.09
C ASP A 243 8.16 7.08 9.63
N HIS A 244 9.35 6.79 9.10
CA HIS A 244 9.66 7.06 7.70
C HIS A 244 8.86 6.15 6.77
N ILE A 245 8.69 4.88 7.13
CA ILE A 245 7.86 3.92 6.38
C ILE A 245 6.40 4.42 6.37
N GLN A 246 5.89 4.84 7.53
CA GLN A 246 4.52 5.33 7.65
C GLN A 246 4.30 6.63 6.87
N GLN A 247 5.26 7.56 6.90
CA GLN A 247 5.23 8.77 6.08
C GLN A 247 5.21 8.45 4.59
N LEU A 248 6.03 7.49 4.13
CA LEU A 248 5.97 7.04 2.75
C LEU A 248 4.61 6.43 2.41
N LYS A 249 4.10 5.50 3.22
CA LYS A 249 2.77 4.88 3.01
C LYS A 249 1.67 5.94 2.88
N LEU A 250 1.67 6.93 3.76
CA LEU A 250 0.72 8.03 3.73
C LEU A 250 0.90 8.91 2.48
N SER A 251 2.14 9.26 2.13
CA SER A 251 2.44 10.06 0.94
C SER A 251 1.98 9.37 -0.34
N LEU A 252 2.22 8.07 -0.48
CA LEU A 252 1.79 7.29 -1.62
C LEU A 252 0.26 7.25 -1.68
N LYS A 253 -0.42 7.06 -0.54
CA LYS A 253 -1.88 7.09 -0.49
C LYS A 253 -2.44 8.44 -0.95
N VAL A 254 -1.89 9.55 -0.46
CA VAL A 254 -2.32 10.91 -0.83
C VAL A 254 -2.04 11.20 -2.31
N ASN A 255 -0.80 11.00 -2.76
CA ASN A 255 -0.38 11.25 -4.13
C ASN A 255 -1.17 10.43 -5.15
N MET A 256 -1.37 9.14 -4.86
CA MET A 256 -2.14 8.25 -5.73
C MET A 256 -3.60 8.67 -5.78
N SER A 257 -4.17 9.06 -4.63
CA SER A 257 -5.55 9.55 -4.58
C SER A 257 -5.77 10.81 -5.41
N TYR A 258 -4.85 11.79 -5.37
CA TYR A 258 -4.94 12.98 -6.22
C TYR A 258 -4.72 12.67 -7.71
N SER A 259 -3.94 11.64 -8.03
CA SER A 259 -3.75 11.19 -9.41
C SER A 259 -4.91 10.35 -9.96
N CYS A 260 -5.78 9.84 -9.09
CA CYS A 260 -6.91 9.03 -9.50
C CYS A 260 -7.93 9.89 -10.26
N PRO A 261 -8.40 9.42 -11.43
CA PRO A 261 -9.41 10.15 -12.17
C PRO A 261 -10.73 10.12 -11.40
N LYS A 262 -11.39 11.28 -11.34
CA LYS A 262 -12.75 11.47 -10.79
C LYS A 262 -13.83 11.13 -11.82
N ARG A 263 -13.52 10.18 -12.69
CA ARG A 263 -14.37 9.66 -13.76
C ARG A 263 -13.82 8.30 -14.19
N TYR A 264 -14.66 7.51 -14.84
CA TYR A 264 -14.20 6.28 -15.47
C TYR A 264 -13.15 6.56 -16.55
N VAL A 265 -12.08 5.78 -16.53
CA VAL A 265 -11.06 5.74 -17.58
C VAL A 265 -10.76 4.29 -17.94
N PRO A 266 -10.45 3.98 -19.20
CA PRO A 266 -10.02 2.65 -19.58
C PRO A 266 -8.86 2.15 -18.73
N PHE A 267 -8.84 0.85 -18.48
CA PHE A 267 -7.75 0.20 -17.79
C PHE A 267 -6.46 0.22 -18.63
N ASN A 268 -5.34 0.52 -17.98
CA ASN A 268 -4.02 0.58 -18.61
C ASN A 268 -3.00 -0.12 -17.71
N HIS A 269 -2.33 -1.14 -18.26
CA HIS A 269 -1.30 -1.90 -17.54
C HIS A 269 -0.09 -1.04 -17.19
N THR A 270 0.38 -0.18 -18.09
CA THR A 270 1.52 0.72 -17.86
C THR A 270 1.25 1.66 -16.68
N ASP A 271 0.07 2.29 -16.64
CA ASP A 271 -0.31 3.18 -15.54
C ASP A 271 -0.37 2.43 -14.18
N LEU A 272 -0.76 1.15 -14.19
CA LEU A 272 -0.75 0.30 -13.01
C LEU A 272 0.69 -0.01 -12.59
N TYR A 273 1.56 -0.38 -13.51
CA TYR A 273 2.95 -0.70 -13.22
C TYR A 273 3.73 0.50 -12.70
N ASP A 274 3.53 1.69 -13.26
CA ASP A 274 4.18 2.93 -12.80
C ASP A 274 3.85 3.26 -11.34
N LYS A 275 2.67 2.85 -10.85
CA LYS A 275 2.26 2.99 -9.44
C LYS A 275 2.92 1.96 -8.52
N LEU A 276 3.28 0.79 -9.06
CA LEU A 276 3.81 -0.35 -8.31
C LEU A 276 5.34 -0.37 -8.30
N TYR A 277 6.00 0.03 -9.39
CA TYR A 277 7.44 -0.09 -9.62
C TYR A 277 8.23 1.02 -8.93
N ASN A 278 8.37 0.88 -7.62
CA ASN A 278 9.23 1.73 -6.82
C ASN A 278 9.72 1.00 -5.57
N TYR A 279 10.57 1.67 -4.76
CA TYR A 279 11.18 1.06 -3.57
C TYR A 279 10.14 0.62 -2.51
N SER A 280 8.88 1.08 -2.57
CA SER A 280 7.85 0.61 -1.62
C SER A 280 7.64 -0.91 -1.67
N MET A 281 7.96 -1.58 -2.79
CA MET A 281 7.93 -3.04 -2.88
C MET A 281 8.91 -3.75 -1.94
N ALA A 282 9.97 -3.07 -1.50
CA ALA A 282 10.96 -3.61 -0.56
C ALA A 282 10.64 -3.32 0.91
N ILE A 283 9.63 -2.49 1.19
CA ILE A 283 9.32 -2.05 2.56
C ILE A 283 7.82 -2.11 2.89
N CYS A 284 7.00 -2.62 1.97
CA CYS A 284 5.57 -2.80 2.15
C CYS A 284 5.14 -4.19 1.66
N PRO A 285 4.19 -4.84 2.35
CA PRO A 285 3.54 -6.04 1.84
C PRO A 285 2.80 -5.78 0.53
N ILE A 286 2.87 -6.72 -0.40
CA ILE A 286 2.25 -6.58 -1.73
C ILE A 286 0.75 -6.29 -1.69
N LYS A 287 0.03 -6.85 -0.70
CA LYS A 287 -1.40 -6.62 -0.51
C LYS A 287 -1.72 -5.14 -0.30
N GLU A 288 -0.92 -4.43 0.49
CA GLU A 288 -1.09 -2.99 0.73
C GLU A 288 -0.78 -2.19 -0.54
N THR A 289 0.27 -2.57 -1.26
CA THR A 289 0.69 -1.92 -2.50
C THR A 289 -0.35 -2.08 -3.62
N LEU A 290 -0.94 -3.27 -3.75
CA LEU A 290 -2.05 -3.54 -4.69
C LEU A 290 -3.32 -2.77 -4.33
N ALA A 291 -3.70 -2.75 -3.06
CA ALA A 291 -4.89 -2.02 -2.60
C ALA A 291 -4.80 -0.55 -2.98
N ARG A 292 -3.62 0.03 -2.78
CA ARG A 292 -3.36 1.43 -3.11
C ARG A 292 -3.41 1.69 -4.63
N ALA A 293 -2.93 0.76 -5.44
CA ALA A 293 -2.80 0.93 -6.89
C ALA A 293 -4.07 0.67 -7.69
N LEU A 294 -4.89 -0.28 -7.25
CA LEU A 294 -6.10 -0.73 -7.96
C LEU A 294 -7.38 -0.03 -7.50
N VAL A 295 -7.44 0.43 -6.25
CA VAL A 295 -8.65 1.02 -5.69
C VAL A 295 -8.70 2.52 -6.00
N ASN A 296 -9.74 2.94 -6.72
CA ASN A 296 -10.02 4.34 -6.92
C ASN A 296 -10.85 4.88 -5.74
N PRO A 297 -10.33 5.84 -4.93
CA PRO A 297 -11.03 6.34 -3.75
C PRO A 297 -12.33 7.08 -4.09
N PHE A 298 -12.51 7.52 -5.34
CA PHE A 298 -13.72 8.19 -5.81
C PHE A 298 -14.79 7.21 -6.33
N GLY A 299 -14.52 5.89 -6.32
CA GLY A 299 -15.45 4.86 -6.79
C GLY A 299 -15.44 4.62 -8.30
N PHE A 300 -14.52 5.24 -9.06
CA PHE A 300 -14.35 5.00 -10.51
C PHE A 300 -13.27 3.95 -10.79
N SER A 301 -13.45 2.77 -10.22
CA SER A 301 -12.53 1.64 -10.46
C SER A 301 -12.64 1.17 -11.91
N ASN A 302 -11.51 0.88 -12.53
CA ASN A 302 -11.41 0.39 -13.91
C ASN A 302 -11.20 -1.12 -13.99
N VAL A 303 -11.01 -1.78 -12.84
CA VAL A 303 -11.16 -3.23 -12.66
C VAL A 303 -12.17 -3.44 -11.55
N VAL A 304 -13.21 -4.23 -11.83
CA VAL A 304 -14.40 -4.32 -10.99
C VAL A 304 -14.90 -5.75 -10.86
N TYR A 305 -15.64 -6.02 -9.78
CA TYR A 305 -16.46 -7.22 -9.62
C TYR A 305 -17.93 -6.87 -9.85
N LEU A 306 -18.65 -7.72 -10.57
CA LEU A 306 -20.09 -7.57 -10.77
C LEU A 306 -20.81 -8.77 -10.19
N ASP A 307 -21.66 -8.57 -9.17
CA ASP A 307 -22.45 -9.66 -8.60
C ASP A 307 -23.53 -10.16 -9.58
N LEU A 308 -23.16 -11.16 -10.38
CA LEU A 308 -24.06 -11.94 -11.18
C LEU A 308 -24.43 -13.17 -10.36
N GLY A 309 -25.58 -13.26 -9.69
CA GLY A 309 -25.89 -14.27 -8.64
C GLY A 309 -25.62 -15.78 -8.89
N LYS A 310 -25.08 -16.17 -10.05
CA LYS A 310 -24.35 -17.45 -10.27
C LYS A 310 -22.87 -17.44 -9.84
N SER A 311 -22.27 -16.26 -9.69
CA SER A 311 -20.93 -15.98 -9.22
C SER A 311 -21.01 -15.92 -7.71
N THR A 312 -20.46 -16.93 -7.04
CA THR A 312 -20.58 -17.07 -5.59
C THR A 312 -19.34 -16.54 -4.91
N GLU A 313 -19.43 -16.21 -3.61
CA GLU A 313 -18.28 -15.78 -2.82
C GLU A 313 -17.14 -16.81 -2.82
N THR A 314 -17.48 -18.10 -2.88
CA THR A 314 -16.53 -19.22 -2.92
C THR A 314 -16.00 -19.54 -4.32
N ASP A 315 -16.60 -18.98 -5.37
CA ASP A 315 -16.21 -19.23 -6.75
C ASP A 315 -16.50 -18.00 -7.64
N PRO A 316 -15.87 -16.85 -7.35
CA PRO A 316 -16.16 -15.62 -8.07
C PRO A 316 -15.54 -15.67 -9.47
N TYR A 317 -16.31 -15.30 -10.49
CA TYR A 317 -15.84 -15.33 -11.89
C TYR A 317 -16.10 -14.05 -12.69
N SER A 318 -16.95 -13.19 -12.18
CA SER A 318 -17.56 -12.07 -12.89
C SER A 318 -16.79 -10.76 -12.69
N PHE A 319 -15.49 -10.81 -12.97
CA PHE A 319 -14.63 -9.64 -12.95
C PHE A 319 -14.52 -9.00 -14.33
N TYR A 320 -14.31 -7.69 -14.37
CA TYR A 320 -14.23 -6.94 -15.60
C TYR A 320 -13.15 -5.87 -15.55
N SER A 321 -12.51 -5.62 -16.68
CA SER A 321 -11.69 -4.45 -16.94
C SER A 321 -12.44 -3.50 -17.88
N LEU A 322 -12.32 -2.18 -17.66
CA LEU A 322 -12.90 -1.18 -18.54
C LEU A 322 -12.03 -1.06 -19.80
N GLU A 323 -12.50 -1.59 -20.93
CA GLU A 323 -11.73 -1.63 -22.17
C GLU A 323 -11.72 -0.27 -22.87
N LYS A 324 -12.89 0.37 -22.98
CA LYS A 324 -13.05 1.66 -23.65
C LYS A 324 -14.33 2.37 -23.23
N ILE A 325 -14.40 3.67 -23.54
CA ILE A 325 -15.61 4.49 -23.44
C ILE A 325 -15.97 4.94 -24.86
N GLU A 326 -17.18 4.64 -25.32
CA GLU A 326 -17.67 5.05 -26.64
C GLU A 326 -17.95 6.57 -26.68
N SER A 327 -18.09 7.13 -27.88
CA SER A 327 -18.31 8.57 -28.08
C SER A 327 -19.61 9.10 -27.46
N ASP A 328 -20.58 8.21 -27.22
CA ASP A 328 -21.84 8.51 -26.55
C ASP A 328 -21.79 8.32 -25.03
N GLY A 329 -20.61 8.03 -24.47
CA GLY A 329 -20.38 7.84 -23.04
C GLY A 329 -20.57 6.41 -22.54
N ARG A 330 -20.98 5.45 -23.38
CA ARG A 330 -21.14 4.05 -22.96
C ARG A 330 -19.80 3.41 -22.60
N ARG A 331 -19.75 2.76 -21.44
CA ARG A 331 -18.60 2.08 -20.86
C ARG A 331 -18.60 0.61 -21.30
N CYS A 332 -17.59 0.21 -22.07
CA CYS A 332 -17.45 -1.15 -22.57
C CYS A 332 -16.55 -1.97 -21.65
N TRP A 333 -17.14 -2.93 -20.96
CA TRP A 333 -16.47 -3.80 -20.01
C TRP A 333 -16.10 -5.13 -20.64
N LYS A 334 -14.83 -5.49 -20.51
CA LYS A 334 -14.29 -6.78 -20.93
C LYS A 334 -14.19 -7.69 -19.72
N MET A 335 -14.80 -8.86 -19.81
CA MET A 335 -14.74 -9.87 -18.77
C MET A 335 -13.30 -10.40 -18.61
N GLU A 336 -12.78 -10.31 -17.39
CA GLU A 336 -11.53 -10.92 -16.94
C GLU A 336 -11.92 -12.16 -16.12
N CYS A 337 -12.27 -13.25 -16.81
CA CYS A 337 -12.83 -14.44 -16.18
C CYS A 337 -11.96 -14.91 -15.01
N ARG A 338 -12.51 -14.83 -13.78
CA ARG A 338 -11.82 -15.19 -12.52
C ARG A 338 -10.56 -14.38 -12.23
N LEU A 339 -10.28 -13.31 -12.99
CA LEU A 339 -9.01 -12.58 -12.98
C LEU A 339 -7.77 -13.45 -13.23
N ASP A 340 -7.90 -14.66 -13.78
CA ASP A 340 -6.78 -15.59 -13.86
C ASP A 340 -5.65 -15.03 -14.74
N ASP A 341 -5.91 -14.79 -16.04
CA ASP A 341 -4.92 -14.21 -16.96
C ASP A 341 -4.41 -12.85 -16.50
N PHE A 342 -5.31 -12.01 -15.97
CA PHE A 342 -4.97 -10.70 -15.42
C PHE A 342 -3.96 -10.83 -14.27
N SER A 343 -4.23 -11.74 -13.33
CA SER A 343 -3.40 -11.96 -12.15
C SER A 343 -2.05 -12.56 -12.51
N ARG A 344 -1.99 -13.54 -13.44
CA ARG A 344 -0.72 -14.11 -13.92
C ARG A 344 0.16 -13.08 -14.60
N ASN A 345 -0.44 -12.24 -15.45
CA ASN A 345 0.28 -11.18 -16.13
C ASN A 345 0.84 -10.17 -15.11
N LEU A 346 -0.01 -9.67 -14.21
CA LEU A 346 0.41 -8.77 -13.14
C LEU A 346 1.51 -9.39 -12.26
N ALA A 347 1.35 -10.66 -11.89
CA ALA A 347 2.31 -11.36 -11.04
C ALA A 347 3.67 -11.50 -11.72
N THR A 348 3.70 -11.88 -13.00
CA THR A 348 4.93 -12.01 -13.79
C THR A 348 5.73 -10.70 -13.82
N HIS A 349 5.02 -9.59 -14.07
CA HIS A 349 5.58 -8.25 -14.16
C HIS A 349 6.07 -7.75 -12.80
N MET A 350 5.30 -7.91 -11.72
CA MET A 350 5.72 -7.51 -10.38
C MET A 350 6.88 -8.37 -9.87
N LYS A 351 6.84 -9.68 -10.13
CA LYS A 351 7.87 -10.63 -9.70
C LYS A 351 9.21 -10.31 -10.33
N THR A 352 9.22 -9.98 -11.62
CA THR A 352 10.44 -9.57 -12.33
C THR A 352 11.05 -8.32 -11.70
N TYR A 353 10.25 -7.29 -11.46
CA TYR A 353 10.71 -6.07 -10.78
C TYR A 353 11.26 -6.35 -9.37
N CYS A 354 10.56 -7.16 -8.56
CA CYS A 354 11.02 -7.51 -7.22
C CYS A 354 12.35 -8.30 -7.23
N VAL A 355 12.52 -9.23 -8.16
CA VAL A 355 13.79 -9.98 -8.34
C VAL A 355 14.93 -9.03 -8.71
N GLU A 356 14.70 -8.10 -9.65
CA GLU A 356 15.71 -7.11 -10.04
C GLU A 356 16.10 -6.19 -8.87
N LEU A 357 15.11 -5.73 -8.11
CA LEU A 357 15.34 -4.89 -6.93
C LEU A 357 16.10 -5.65 -5.84
N PHE A 358 15.76 -6.93 -5.59
CA PHE A 358 16.47 -7.79 -4.65
C PHE A 358 17.94 -7.93 -5.03
N ARG A 359 18.21 -8.32 -6.28
CA ARG A 359 19.58 -8.49 -6.80
C ARG A 359 20.38 -7.19 -6.72
N LYS A 360 19.74 -6.06 -7.02
CA LYS A 360 20.37 -4.75 -6.90
C LYS A 360 20.80 -4.46 -5.46
N ILE A 361 19.89 -4.63 -4.49
CA ILE A 361 20.18 -4.36 -3.08
C ILE A 361 21.27 -5.31 -2.57
N TYR A 362 21.15 -6.61 -2.89
CA TYR A 362 22.13 -7.62 -2.50
C TYR A 362 23.53 -7.32 -3.07
N SER A 363 23.61 -7.00 -4.36
CA SER A 363 24.87 -6.68 -5.03
C SER A 363 25.47 -5.34 -4.57
N ASP A 364 24.65 -4.36 -4.18
CA ASP A 364 25.15 -3.11 -3.60
C ASP A 364 25.90 -3.39 -2.26
N VAL A 365 25.55 -4.46 -1.53
CA VAL A 365 26.22 -4.88 -0.28
C VAL A 365 27.42 -5.80 -0.54
N PHE A 366 27.23 -6.85 -1.34
CA PHE A 366 28.21 -7.93 -1.49
C PHE A 366 29.06 -7.86 -2.77
N HIS A 367 28.75 -6.92 -3.66
CA HIS A 367 29.41 -6.69 -4.94
C HIS A 367 29.25 -7.84 -5.97
N ASP A 368 28.36 -8.78 -5.71
CA ASP A 368 27.95 -9.89 -6.59
C ASP A 368 26.54 -10.37 -6.20
N ASN A 369 26.03 -11.43 -6.84
CA ASN A 369 24.78 -12.09 -6.45
C ASN A 369 24.99 -13.58 -6.08
N TYR A 370 26.18 -13.96 -5.63
CA TYR A 370 26.39 -15.33 -5.13
C TYR A 370 25.71 -15.51 -3.78
N TYR A 371 24.98 -16.59 -3.60
CA TYR A 371 24.29 -16.86 -2.35
C TYR A 371 25.28 -17.05 -1.19
N ARG A 372 24.91 -16.52 -0.02
CA ARG A 372 25.66 -16.63 1.24
C ARG A 372 24.66 -16.95 2.33
N GLU A 373 24.71 -18.14 2.92
CA GLU A 373 23.77 -18.58 3.95
C GLU A 373 23.66 -17.58 5.13
N ASP A 374 24.78 -16.96 5.50
CA ASP A 374 24.89 -16.02 6.62
C ASP A 374 24.71 -14.54 6.25
N TYR A 375 24.20 -14.22 5.05
CA TYR A 375 24.08 -12.82 4.60
C TYR A 375 23.22 -11.97 5.53
N HIS A 376 22.20 -12.57 6.16
CA HIS A 376 21.33 -11.93 7.13
C HIS A 376 22.09 -11.43 8.37
N ASN A 377 23.13 -12.15 8.81
CA ASN A 377 23.99 -11.76 9.92
C ASN A 377 25.01 -10.69 9.52
N LYS A 378 25.50 -10.74 8.28
CA LYS A 378 26.51 -9.81 7.77
C LYS A 378 25.94 -8.43 7.45
N ALA A 379 24.67 -8.35 7.04
CA ALA A 379 24.01 -7.11 6.64
C ALA A 379 22.57 -7.05 7.17
N PRO A 380 22.36 -6.89 8.49
CA PRO A 380 21.04 -7.01 9.11
C PRO A 380 20.03 -5.94 8.64
N ILE A 381 20.51 -4.76 8.23
CA ILE A 381 19.64 -3.70 7.70
C ILE A 381 19.19 -4.03 6.27
N CYS A 382 20.12 -4.46 5.41
CA CYS A 382 19.80 -4.98 4.08
C CYS A 382 18.85 -6.18 4.14
N HIS A 383 19.03 -7.05 5.13
CA HIS A 383 18.22 -8.24 5.31
C HIS A 383 16.73 -7.91 5.41
N GLN A 384 16.33 -6.86 6.13
CA GLN A 384 14.91 -6.47 6.25
C GLN A 384 14.28 -6.13 4.90
N ASP A 385 14.98 -5.35 4.06
CA ASP A 385 14.48 -4.97 2.73
C ASP A 385 14.41 -6.21 1.81
N CYS A 386 15.43 -7.07 1.86
CA CYS A 386 15.49 -8.32 1.09
C CYS A 386 14.45 -9.35 1.54
N GLU A 387 14.19 -9.47 2.83
CA GLU A 387 13.18 -10.38 3.42
C GLU A 387 11.77 -9.96 2.97
N GLN A 388 11.44 -8.67 3.05
CA GLN A 388 10.16 -8.18 2.57
C GLN A 388 9.97 -8.41 1.06
N LEU A 389 11.04 -8.25 0.26
CA LEU A 389 11.02 -8.60 -1.17
C LEU A 389 10.81 -10.09 -1.37
N LEU A 390 11.51 -10.94 -0.61
CA LEU A 390 11.39 -12.38 -0.68
C LEU A 390 9.95 -12.84 -0.39
N MET A 391 9.34 -12.33 0.68
CA MET A 391 7.93 -12.59 0.99
C MET A 391 6.99 -12.19 -0.15
N ASN A 392 7.23 -11.01 -0.76
CA ASN A 392 6.46 -10.54 -1.89
C ASN A 392 6.65 -11.44 -3.13
N ILE A 393 7.88 -11.87 -3.42
CA ILE A 393 8.25 -12.74 -4.55
C ILE A 393 7.62 -14.13 -4.40
N LEU A 394 7.62 -14.70 -3.20
CA LEU A 394 7.02 -16.00 -2.92
C LEU A 394 5.50 -15.95 -3.10
N LEU A 395 4.84 -14.95 -2.55
CA LEU A 395 3.40 -14.76 -2.77
C LEU A 395 3.07 -14.58 -4.26
N LEU A 396 3.89 -13.83 -5.00
CA LEU A 396 3.76 -13.68 -6.45
C LEU A 396 4.05 -14.95 -7.26
N SER A 397 4.68 -15.95 -6.65
CA SER A 397 4.95 -17.25 -7.28
C SER A 397 3.83 -18.26 -7.01
N LYS A 398 3.02 -18.01 -5.97
CA LYS A 398 1.81 -18.77 -5.65
C LYS A 398 0.64 -18.27 -6.50
N THR A 399 0.60 -18.68 -7.77
CA THR A 399 -0.36 -18.18 -8.78
C THR A 399 -1.80 -18.17 -8.31
N LYS A 400 -2.29 -19.26 -7.72
CA LYS A 400 -3.67 -19.38 -7.26
C LYS A 400 -3.90 -18.49 -6.04
N THR A 401 -3.03 -18.60 -5.04
CA THR A 401 -3.13 -17.77 -3.81
C THR A 401 -3.09 -16.28 -4.14
N PHE A 402 -2.24 -15.86 -5.08
CA PHE A 402 -2.17 -14.47 -5.55
C PHE A 402 -3.45 -14.04 -6.26
N CYS A 403 -3.99 -14.88 -7.15
CA CYS A 403 -5.25 -14.61 -7.82
C CYS A 403 -6.40 -14.45 -6.82
N GLU A 404 -6.52 -15.35 -5.84
CA GLU A 404 -7.55 -15.27 -4.78
C GLU A 404 -7.39 -14.01 -3.91
N LEU A 405 -6.16 -13.62 -3.59
CA LEU A 405 -5.88 -12.36 -2.89
C LEU A 405 -6.38 -11.16 -3.71
N LEU A 406 -6.12 -11.15 -5.01
CA LEU A 406 -6.53 -10.08 -5.91
C LEU A 406 -8.06 -10.03 -6.09
N GLN A 407 -8.70 -11.19 -6.23
CA GLN A 407 -10.15 -11.33 -6.26
C GLN A 407 -10.78 -10.76 -4.99
N GLY A 408 -10.30 -11.17 -3.81
CA GLY A 408 -10.80 -10.66 -2.54
C GLY A 408 -10.63 -9.15 -2.38
N LEU A 409 -9.52 -8.60 -2.89
CA LEU A 409 -9.26 -7.17 -2.90
C LEU A 409 -10.25 -6.40 -3.78
N ILE A 410 -10.54 -6.91 -4.98
CA ILE A 410 -11.46 -6.29 -5.93
C ILE A 410 -12.92 -6.44 -5.49
N ILE A 411 -13.33 -7.61 -4.98
CA ILE A 411 -14.69 -7.79 -4.41
C ILE A 411 -14.92 -6.79 -3.27
N LYS A 412 -13.96 -6.70 -2.34
CA LYS A 412 -14.10 -5.84 -1.17
C LYS A 412 -14.21 -4.34 -1.50
N ASN A 413 -13.46 -3.86 -2.51
CA ASN A 413 -13.29 -2.42 -2.72
C ASN A 413 -13.83 -1.91 -4.07
N CYS A 414 -14.08 -2.79 -5.02
CA CYS A 414 -14.40 -2.47 -6.42
C CYS A 414 -15.61 -3.25 -6.94
N THR A 415 -16.56 -3.61 -6.07
CA THR A 415 -17.86 -4.14 -6.51
C THR A 415 -18.67 -3.02 -7.16
N MET A 416 -19.16 -3.26 -8.38
CA MET A 416 -19.92 -2.28 -9.15
C MET A 416 -21.41 -2.57 -9.16
N HIS A 417 -22.21 -1.49 -9.25
CA HIS A 417 -23.63 -1.55 -9.59
C HIS A 417 -23.80 -0.98 -11.00
N PRO A 418 -24.16 -1.80 -12.00
CA PRO A 418 -24.23 -1.34 -13.38
C PRO A 418 -25.32 -0.30 -13.62
N THR A 419 -25.04 0.59 -14.57
CA THR A 419 -25.96 1.59 -15.05
C THR A 419 -26.32 1.37 -16.52
N GLU A 420 -27.26 2.14 -17.04
CA GLU A 420 -27.63 2.11 -18.46
C GLU A 420 -26.46 2.42 -19.43
N LEU A 421 -25.39 3.03 -18.91
CA LEU A 421 -24.18 3.31 -19.69
C LEU A 421 -23.23 2.10 -19.78
N ASP A 422 -23.45 1.05 -18.99
CA ASP A 422 -22.55 -0.10 -18.94
C ASP A 422 -22.92 -1.19 -19.95
N LYS A 423 -21.93 -1.59 -20.75
CA LYS A 423 -22.04 -2.67 -21.72
C LYS A 423 -20.98 -3.73 -21.46
N PHE A 424 -21.42 -4.89 -20.98
CA PHE A 424 -20.56 -6.04 -20.74
C PHE A 424 -20.46 -6.92 -22.00
N ASN A 425 -19.25 -7.33 -22.36
CA ASN A 425 -19.03 -8.20 -23.52
C ASN A 425 -19.57 -9.62 -23.29
N LEU A 426 -19.49 -10.11 -22.06
CA LEU A 426 -19.90 -11.44 -21.59
C LEU A 426 -20.52 -11.31 -20.20
N THR A 427 -21.36 -12.27 -19.81
CA THR A 427 -21.94 -12.37 -18.46
C THR A 427 -22.02 -13.82 -17.98
N GLY A 428 -21.41 -14.75 -18.71
CA GLY A 428 -21.46 -16.18 -18.44
C GLY A 428 -20.07 -16.68 -18.12
N ASP A 429 -19.98 -17.58 -17.15
CA ASP A 429 -18.74 -18.25 -16.80
C ASP A 429 -18.27 -19.18 -17.93
N ASP A 430 -16.95 -19.31 -18.09
CA ASP A 430 -16.34 -20.29 -18.96
C ASP A 430 -16.14 -21.61 -18.18
N LYS A 431 -16.86 -22.65 -18.60
CA LYS A 431 -16.83 -23.96 -17.93
C LYS A 431 -15.47 -24.66 -18.04
N LEU A 432 -14.74 -24.45 -19.13
CA LEU A 432 -13.42 -25.04 -19.30
C LEU A 432 -12.44 -24.35 -18.36
N HIS A 433 -12.46 -23.02 -18.37
CA HIS A 433 -11.61 -22.21 -17.50
C HIS A 433 -11.88 -22.48 -16.02
N LYS A 434 -13.15 -22.56 -15.62
CA LYS A 434 -13.54 -22.97 -14.25
C LYS A 434 -12.92 -24.29 -13.84
N ARG A 435 -12.92 -25.30 -14.72
CA ARG A 435 -12.33 -26.63 -14.42
C ARG A 435 -10.81 -26.53 -14.27
N GLN A 436 -10.15 -25.77 -15.13
CA GLN A 436 -8.71 -25.55 -15.07
C GLN A 436 -8.32 -24.84 -13.77
N PHE A 437 -8.98 -23.71 -13.46
CA PHE A 437 -8.74 -22.94 -12.24
C PHE A 437 -8.99 -23.77 -10.96
N ALA A 438 -10.03 -24.61 -10.95
CA ALA A 438 -10.30 -25.49 -9.80
C ALA A 438 -9.21 -26.56 -9.59
N GLN A 439 -8.56 -27.02 -10.67
CA GLN A 439 -7.49 -28.01 -10.63
C GLN A 439 -6.12 -27.39 -10.37
N GLU A 440 -5.97 -26.09 -10.61
CA GLU A 440 -4.74 -25.38 -10.35
C GLU A 440 -4.36 -25.41 -8.86
N LYS A 441 -3.06 -25.59 -8.65
CA LYS A 441 -2.40 -25.58 -7.35
C LYS A 441 -1.12 -24.77 -7.49
N ASP A 442 -0.72 -24.14 -6.39
CA ASP A 442 0.58 -23.49 -6.33
C ASP A 442 1.69 -24.54 -6.43
N SER A 443 2.69 -24.26 -7.26
CA SER A 443 3.77 -25.19 -7.61
C SER A 443 5.04 -24.86 -6.82
N GLU A 444 5.56 -25.84 -6.08
CA GLU A 444 6.86 -25.74 -5.40
C GLU A 444 8.00 -25.55 -6.41
N ASP A 445 7.89 -26.15 -7.60
CA ASP A 445 8.87 -26.01 -8.67
C ASP A 445 8.93 -24.57 -9.19
N ASP A 446 7.78 -23.88 -9.25
CA ASP A 446 7.71 -22.47 -9.67
C ASP A 446 8.34 -21.54 -8.62
N MET A 447 8.14 -21.87 -7.33
CA MET A 447 8.78 -21.15 -6.22
C MET A 447 10.29 -21.34 -6.28
N THR A 448 10.76 -22.58 -6.36
CA THR A 448 12.19 -22.94 -6.46
C THR A 448 12.84 -22.27 -7.67
N THR A 449 12.22 -22.37 -8.85
CA THR A 449 12.69 -21.69 -10.08
C THR A 449 12.75 -20.19 -9.92
N THR A 450 11.79 -19.58 -9.22
CA THR A 450 11.80 -18.15 -8.95
C THR A 450 12.93 -17.77 -7.99
N ILE A 451 13.15 -18.50 -6.91
CA ILE A 451 14.22 -18.24 -5.94
C ILE A 451 15.60 -18.33 -6.59
N LYS A 452 15.80 -19.29 -7.50
CA LYS A 452 17.04 -19.37 -8.29
C LYS A 452 17.34 -18.14 -9.14
N ARG A 453 16.36 -17.28 -9.42
CA ARG A 453 16.60 -16.00 -10.11
C ARG A 453 17.21 -14.94 -9.19
N LEU A 454 17.12 -15.10 -7.87
CA LEU A 454 17.63 -14.12 -6.89
C LEU A 454 19.16 -14.14 -6.81
N PHE A 455 19.78 -15.28 -7.07
CA PHE A 455 21.22 -15.50 -6.90
C PHE A 455 21.84 -16.15 -8.14
N ASP A 456 23.14 -15.98 -8.30
CA ASP A 456 23.91 -16.65 -9.35
C ASP A 456 24.31 -18.06 -8.86
N GLU A 457 24.09 -19.08 -9.71
CA GLU A 457 24.46 -20.48 -9.46
C GLU A 457 23.86 -21.13 -8.20
N LEU A 458 22.69 -20.68 -7.76
CA LEU A 458 21.99 -21.28 -6.61
C LEU A 458 21.56 -22.73 -6.88
N SER A 459 21.88 -23.63 -5.94
CA SER A 459 21.44 -25.02 -6.00
C SER A 459 19.93 -25.17 -5.77
N ASP A 460 19.34 -26.29 -6.20
CA ASP A 460 17.91 -26.56 -5.95
C ASP A 460 17.64 -26.76 -4.45
N ASP A 461 18.56 -27.37 -3.72
CA ASP A 461 18.45 -27.61 -2.28
C ASP A 461 18.49 -26.29 -1.49
N ASP A 462 19.42 -25.38 -1.81
CA ASP A 462 19.49 -24.05 -1.18
C ASP A 462 18.25 -23.23 -1.52
N ALA A 463 17.82 -23.26 -2.79
CA ALA A 463 16.60 -22.57 -3.21
C ALA A 463 15.39 -23.04 -2.41
N LYS A 464 15.28 -24.35 -2.21
CA LYS A 464 14.22 -24.98 -1.43
C LYS A 464 14.26 -24.56 0.04
N GLN A 465 15.43 -24.64 0.66
CA GLN A 465 15.62 -24.23 2.05
C GLN A 465 15.24 -22.75 2.28
N ILE A 466 15.57 -21.86 1.33
CA ILE A 466 15.24 -20.44 1.44
C ILE A 466 13.73 -20.20 1.47
N TRP A 467 12.95 -20.83 0.57
CA TRP A 467 11.51 -20.58 0.53
C TRP A 467 10.74 -21.32 1.62
N GLU A 468 11.17 -22.53 2.00
CA GLU A 468 10.59 -23.26 3.13
C GLU A 468 10.80 -22.51 4.45
N GLY A 469 11.94 -21.81 4.61
CA GLY A 469 12.21 -20.98 5.78
C GLY A 469 11.32 -19.72 5.89
N CYS A 470 10.54 -19.40 4.85
CA CYS A 470 9.64 -18.24 4.80
C CYS A 470 8.16 -18.59 5.00
N GLU A 471 7.80 -19.88 5.01
CA GLU A 471 6.45 -20.35 5.35
C GLU A 471 6.26 -20.46 6.87
#